data_AF-A0A959AGR4-F1
#
_entry.id   AF-A0A959AGR4-F1
#
_cell.length_a   1.000
_cell.length_b   1.000
_cell.length_c   1.000
_cell.angle_alpha   90.00
_cell.angle_beta   90.00
_cell.angle_gamma   90.00
#
_symmetry.space_group_name_H-M   'P 1'
#
loop_
_entity.id
_entity.type
_entity.pdbx_description
1 polymer ?
#
loop_
_entity_poly.entity_id
_entity_poly.type
_entity_poly.pdbx_seq_one_letter_code
_entity_poly.pdbx_strand_id
1 'polypeptide(L)'
;MYNIYKEKGETVTGSLSDPVLLANRRGLEIGDLVEPISANENLQALALDQVRFEKPLPLQTLMAYSDGGAALDLTGKVDDAGRLDWTAPEGNWMLYAVFQGWHGKMVERAAPGGEGNVIDHFSAAPIRKYLAKFDEAFAGREAGTLRAFFNDSYEVDDARGQADWTPALFQEFEKRRGYRLQEHLPALFGNDTEEMNSRVLS
;
A
#
# COMPACT_ATOMS: atom_id res chain seq x y z
N MET A 1 -3.23 -1.56 -3.38
CA MET A 1 -1.80 -1.72 -3.04
C MET A 1 -1.23 -0.44 -2.47
N TYR A 2 -0.01 -0.49 -1.93
CA TYR A 2 0.52 0.59 -1.10
C TYR A 2 1.87 1.15 -1.57
N ASN A 3 2.19 2.40 -1.21
CA ASN A 3 3.48 3.06 -1.47
C ASN A 3 4.34 3.20 -0.20
N ILE A 4 5.66 3.40 -0.38
CA ILE A 4 6.63 3.68 0.67
C ILE A 4 7.03 5.16 0.69
N TYR A 5 7.07 5.76 1.89
CA TYR A 5 7.41 7.17 2.11
C TYR A 5 8.62 7.28 3.04
N LYS A 6 9.47 8.30 2.84
CA LYS A 6 10.72 8.54 3.58
C LYS A 6 10.69 9.91 4.25
N GLU A 7 10.96 9.98 5.55
CA GLU A 7 11.21 11.25 6.27
C GLU A 7 12.65 11.30 6.81
N LYS A 8 13.19 12.52 6.91
CA LYS A 8 14.41 12.87 7.65
C LYS A 8 14.03 13.92 8.70
N GLY A 9 14.06 13.57 9.99
CA GLY A 9 13.73 14.49 11.07
C GLY A 9 13.57 13.79 12.43
N GLU A 10 13.39 14.58 13.50
CA GLU A 10 13.10 14.09 14.86
C GLU A 10 11.64 13.59 15.02
N THR A 11 10.78 13.94 14.07
CA THR A 11 9.40 13.47 13.97
C THR A 11 9.33 12.33 12.96
N VAL A 12 8.68 11.23 13.34
CA VAL A 12 8.45 10.06 12.49
C VAL A 12 6.98 10.09 12.08
N THR A 13 6.65 11.04 11.22
CA THR A 13 5.31 11.14 10.65
C THR A 13 5.34 10.72 9.19
N GLY A 14 4.19 10.37 8.64
CA GLY A 14 4.06 10.08 7.23
C GLY A 14 2.69 10.55 6.83
N SER A 15 2.62 11.49 5.90
CA SER A 15 1.37 11.92 5.30
C SER A 15 1.45 11.76 3.80
N LEU A 16 0.31 11.48 3.20
CA LEU A 16 0.18 11.54 1.76
C LEU A 16 0.10 13.02 1.35
N SER A 17 1.24 13.65 1.03
CA SER A 17 1.34 15.10 0.80
C SER A 17 0.71 15.57 -0.51
N ASP A 18 0.50 14.65 -1.46
CA ASP A 18 -0.12 14.95 -2.75
C ASP A 18 -1.42 14.14 -2.90
N PRO A 19 -2.58 14.71 -2.56
CA PRO A 19 -3.85 14.11 -2.93
C PRO A 19 -3.91 13.94 -4.45
N VAL A 20 -4.42 12.79 -4.90
CA VAL A 20 -4.52 12.49 -6.33
C VAL A 20 -5.99 12.27 -6.67
N LEU A 21 -6.45 13.01 -7.68
CA LEU A 21 -7.71 12.75 -8.36
C LEU A 21 -7.42 12.66 -9.85
N LEU A 22 -7.64 11.47 -10.41
CA LEU A 22 -7.70 11.25 -11.85
C LEU A 22 -9.13 10.84 -12.19
N ALA A 23 -9.77 11.63 -13.04
CA ALA A 23 -11.13 11.41 -13.47
C ALA A 23 -11.33 11.92 -14.90
N ASN A 24 -12.20 11.28 -15.66
CA ASN A 24 -12.56 11.72 -17.01
C ASN A 24 -13.62 12.86 -17.00
N ARG A 25 -13.91 13.42 -15.82
CA ARG A 25 -14.86 14.53 -15.63
C ARG A 25 -14.12 15.84 -15.36
N ARG A 26 -14.37 16.85 -16.20
CA ARG A 26 -13.79 18.20 -16.00
C ARG A 26 -14.38 18.88 -14.77
N GLY A 27 -13.52 19.54 -14.00
CA GLY A 27 -13.90 20.41 -12.88
C GLY A 27 -14.30 19.67 -11.60
N LEU A 28 -14.07 18.36 -11.52
CA LEU A 28 -14.19 17.62 -10.26
C LEU A 28 -12.90 17.81 -9.46
N GLU A 29 -13.02 18.19 -8.19
CA GLU A 29 -11.91 18.33 -7.26
C GLU A 29 -11.98 17.26 -6.17
N ILE A 30 -10.85 16.96 -5.52
CA ILE A 30 -10.84 15.92 -4.49
C ILE A 30 -11.72 16.30 -3.28
N GLY A 31 -11.86 17.61 -3.00
CA GLY A 31 -12.73 18.12 -1.94
C GLY A 31 -14.23 17.89 -2.19
N ASP A 32 -14.62 17.56 -3.42
CA ASP A 32 -15.99 17.19 -3.76
C ASP A 32 -16.32 15.74 -3.38
N LEU A 33 -15.31 14.94 -3.02
CA LEU A 33 -15.45 13.53 -2.69
C LEU A 33 -15.41 13.29 -1.17
N VAL A 34 -16.20 12.32 -0.72
CA VAL A 34 -16.25 11.85 0.66
C VAL A 34 -15.34 10.63 0.85
N GLU A 35 -14.56 10.59 1.92
CA GLU A 35 -13.85 9.37 2.35
C GLU A 35 -14.73 8.57 3.34
N PRO A 36 -14.90 7.23 3.18
CA PRO A 36 -14.34 6.39 2.12
C PRO A 36 -15.05 6.60 0.78
N ILE A 37 -14.35 6.31 -0.33
CA ILE A 37 -14.88 6.51 -1.70
C ILE A 37 -16.27 5.91 -1.91
N SER A 38 -16.57 4.79 -1.24
CA SER A 38 -17.87 4.10 -1.27
C SER A 38 -19.04 4.89 -0.67
N ALA A 39 -18.78 6.01 0.00
CA ALA A 39 -19.80 6.90 0.55
C ALA A 39 -20.32 7.92 -0.49
N ASN A 40 -19.66 8.04 -1.65
CA ASN A 40 -20.10 8.93 -2.72
C ASN A 40 -21.18 8.26 -3.56
N GLU A 41 -22.17 9.05 -3.98
CA GLU A 41 -23.21 8.59 -4.88
C GLU A 41 -22.76 8.64 -6.34
N ASN A 42 -23.32 7.73 -7.15
CA ASN A 42 -23.17 7.74 -8.62
C ASN A 42 -21.70 7.76 -9.11
N LEU A 43 -20.87 6.88 -8.54
CA LEU A 43 -19.47 6.71 -8.93
C LEU A 43 -19.29 6.46 -10.44
N GLN A 44 -20.25 5.77 -11.10
CA GLN A 44 -20.24 5.59 -12.56
C GLN A 44 -20.11 6.93 -13.31
N ALA A 45 -20.89 7.94 -12.91
CA ALA A 45 -20.91 9.24 -13.58
C ALA A 45 -19.69 10.10 -13.24
N LEU A 46 -18.99 9.79 -12.15
CA LEU A 46 -17.75 10.47 -11.78
C LEU A 46 -16.57 9.99 -12.62
N ALA A 47 -16.63 8.75 -13.16
CA ALA A 47 -15.59 8.16 -14.03
C ALA A 47 -14.19 8.37 -13.44
N LEU A 48 -14.04 7.94 -12.18
CA LEU A 48 -12.82 8.07 -11.40
C LEU A 48 -11.85 6.93 -11.76
N ASP A 49 -10.63 7.28 -12.14
CA ASP A 49 -9.56 6.33 -12.43
C ASP A 49 -8.67 6.12 -11.20
N GLN A 50 -8.44 7.18 -10.42
CA GLN A 50 -7.63 7.14 -9.22
C GLN A 50 -8.06 8.19 -8.20
N VAL A 51 -8.20 7.79 -6.92
CA VAL A 51 -8.51 8.69 -5.81
C VAL A 51 -7.61 8.39 -4.61
N ARG A 52 -6.86 9.41 -4.15
CA ARG A 52 -6.04 9.37 -2.94
C ARG A 52 -6.37 10.55 -2.05
N PHE A 53 -7.13 10.30 -0.99
CA PHE A 53 -7.41 11.28 0.06
C PHE A 53 -6.14 11.58 0.86
N GLU A 54 -6.02 12.82 1.33
CA GLU A 54 -5.00 13.20 2.29
C GLU A 54 -5.31 12.56 3.64
N LYS A 55 -4.37 11.76 4.14
CA LYS A 55 -4.46 11.15 5.47
C LYS A 55 -3.10 10.76 6.03
N PRO A 56 -2.98 10.62 7.35
CA PRO A 56 -1.82 10.00 7.98
C PRO A 56 -1.63 8.58 7.44
N LEU A 57 -0.36 8.22 7.25
CA LEU A 57 0.03 6.91 6.79
C LEU A 57 0.49 6.06 7.97
N PRO A 58 -0.01 4.81 8.11
CA PRO A 58 0.48 3.92 9.16
C PRO A 58 1.96 3.59 8.97
N LEU A 59 2.74 3.83 10.02
CA LEU A 59 4.11 3.35 10.14
C LEU A 59 4.11 1.82 10.15
N GLN A 60 4.90 1.21 9.27
CA GLN A 60 5.10 -0.24 9.21
C GLN A 60 6.33 -0.67 9.99
N THR A 61 7.42 0.09 9.86
CA THR A 61 8.65 -0.13 10.61
C THR A 61 9.48 1.14 10.67
N LEU A 62 10.23 1.31 11.75
CA LEU A 62 11.30 2.28 11.85
C LEU A 62 12.59 1.53 12.20
N MET A 63 13.55 1.54 11.29
CA MET A 63 14.84 0.87 11.47
C MET A 63 15.96 1.89 11.57
N ALA A 64 16.94 1.63 12.43
CA ALA A 64 18.18 2.39 12.51
C ALA A 64 19.38 1.52 12.14
N TYR A 65 20.29 2.04 11.32
CA TYR A 65 21.49 1.36 10.85
C TYR A 65 22.73 2.15 11.21
N SER A 66 23.69 1.51 11.87
CA SER A 66 24.98 2.14 12.18
C SER A 66 26.00 1.93 11.08
N ASP A 67 27.01 2.79 10.99
CA ASP A 67 28.19 2.58 10.14
C ASP A 67 28.95 1.27 10.48
N GLY A 68 28.79 0.76 11.71
CA GLY A 68 29.38 -0.50 12.17
C GLY A 68 28.58 -1.76 11.78
N GLY A 69 27.51 -1.63 10.99
CA GLY A 69 26.69 -2.74 10.51
C GLY A 69 25.59 -3.22 11.45
N ALA A 70 25.40 -2.59 12.61
CA ALA A 70 24.25 -2.87 13.48
C ALA A 70 22.94 -2.36 12.86
N ALA A 71 21.88 -3.16 12.98
CA ALA A 71 20.51 -2.81 12.63
C ALA A 71 19.60 -2.92 13.86
N LEU A 72 18.85 -1.87 14.18
CA LEU A 72 17.96 -1.79 15.34
C LEU A 72 16.53 -1.52 14.89
N ASP A 73 15.59 -2.29 15.41
CA ASP A 73 14.16 -2.05 15.25
C ASP A 73 13.68 -1.06 16.33
N LEU A 74 13.29 0.12 15.89
CA LEU A 74 12.80 1.21 16.72
C LEU A 74 11.29 1.40 16.60
N THR A 75 10.59 0.52 15.89
CA THR A 75 9.15 0.66 15.62
C THR A 75 8.35 0.81 16.91
N GLY A 76 8.67 0.01 17.94
CA GLY A 76 8.02 0.08 19.25
C GLY A 76 8.42 1.27 20.12
N LYS A 77 9.26 2.17 19.61
CA LYS A 77 9.68 3.41 20.29
C LYS A 77 9.02 4.66 19.70
N VAL A 78 8.13 4.48 18.74
CA VAL A 78 7.32 5.57 18.17
C VAL A 78 5.98 5.58 18.89
N ASP A 79 5.61 6.73 19.46
CA ASP A 79 4.32 6.90 20.11
C ASP A 79 3.17 7.13 19.10
N ASP A 80 1.93 7.15 19.58
CA ASP A 80 0.74 7.39 18.74
C ASP A 80 0.73 8.79 18.09
N ALA A 81 1.57 9.72 18.55
CA ALA A 81 1.77 11.04 17.97
C ALA A 81 2.91 11.08 16.95
N GLY A 82 3.55 9.95 16.64
CA GLY A 82 4.66 9.84 15.69
C GLY A 82 6.01 10.32 16.25
N ARG A 83 6.18 10.40 17.57
CA ARG A 83 7.43 10.84 18.19
C ARG A 83 8.29 9.65 18.55
N LEU A 84 9.58 9.73 18.20
CA LEU A 84 10.56 8.71 18.53
C LEU A 84 11.16 8.95 19.92
N ASP A 85 10.93 8.03 20.86
CA ASP A 85 11.61 7.98 22.15
C ASP A 85 12.86 7.08 22.07
N TRP A 86 13.95 7.63 21.55
CA TRP A 86 15.21 6.91 21.42
C TRP A 86 16.43 7.81 21.57
N THR A 87 17.35 7.40 22.46
CA THR A 87 18.71 7.95 22.51
C THR A 87 19.63 7.05 21.69
N ALA A 88 20.22 7.61 20.63
CA ALA A 88 21.18 6.88 19.80
C ALA A 88 22.44 6.51 20.59
N PRO A 89 22.92 5.25 20.51
CA PRO A 89 24.26 4.90 20.97
C PRO A 89 25.34 5.70 20.24
N GLU A 90 26.56 5.73 20.79
CA GLU A 90 27.71 6.37 20.14
C GLU A 90 27.90 5.87 18.69
N GLY A 91 28.20 6.81 17.79
CA GLY A 91 28.36 6.57 16.36
C GLY A 91 27.32 7.30 15.51
N ASN A 92 27.38 7.11 14.19
CA ASN A 92 26.39 7.63 13.26
C ASN A 92 25.32 6.58 12.97
N TRP A 93 24.08 7.05 12.86
CA TRP A 93 22.93 6.21 12.59
C TRP A 93 22.09 6.78 11.46
N MET A 94 21.70 5.92 10.52
CA MET A 94 20.74 6.21 9.47
C MET A 94 19.40 5.60 9.82
N LEU A 95 18.34 6.40 9.80
CA LEU A 95 16.98 5.94 10.11
C LEU A 95 16.17 5.77 8.82
N TYR A 96 15.42 4.68 8.74
CA TYR A 96 14.43 4.40 7.70
C TYR A 96 13.07 4.17 8.35
N ALA A 97 12.18 5.13 8.21
CA ALA A 97 10.76 4.95 8.47
C ALA A 97 10.08 4.46 7.18
N VAL A 98 9.33 3.38 7.26
CA VAL A 98 8.55 2.85 6.14
C VAL A 98 7.08 3.01 6.49
N PHE A 99 6.39 3.82 5.68
CA PHE A 99 4.95 4.02 5.80
C PHE A 99 4.22 3.28 4.69
N GLN A 100 2.94 3.01 4.93
CA GLN A 100 2.08 2.29 4.01
C GLN A 100 0.87 3.15 3.65
N GLY A 101 0.69 3.50 2.37
CA GLY A 101 -0.46 4.30 1.92
C GLY A 101 -1.10 3.78 0.65
N TRP A 102 -2.43 3.85 0.51
CA TRP A 102 -3.13 3.32 -0.66
C TRP A 102 -2.77 4.09 -1.94
N HIS A 103 -2.45 3.39 -3.04
CA HIS A 103 -2.28 4.07 -4.34
C HIS A 103 -3.61 4.56 -4.92
N GLY A 104 -4.77 4.02 -4.49
CA GLY A 104 -6.08 4.61 -4.82
C GLY A 104 -6.62 4.34 -6.23
N LYS A 105 -6.14 3.31 -6.95
CA LYS A 105 -6.68 2.95 -8.27
C LYS A 105 -8.12 2.47 -8.11
N MET A 106 -8.99 2.90 -9.01
CA MET A 106 -10.38 2.46 -9.10
C MET A 106 -10.52 1.29 -10.07
N VAL A 107 -11.55 0.46 -9.88
CA VAL A 107 -11.88 -0.62 -10.82
C VAL A 107 -12.19 -0.01 -12.18
N GLU A 108 -11.47 -0.44 -13.20
CA GLU A 108 -11.68 0.03 -14.56
C GLU A 108 -12.98 -0.49 -15.14
N ARG A 109 -13.69 0.40 -15.85
CA ARG A 109 -14.92 0.08 -16.61
C ARG A 109 -15.92 -0.75 -15.78
N ALA A 110 -16.00 -0.47 -14.49
CA ALA A 110 -16.90 -1.16 -13.60
C ALA A 110 -18.34 -1.09 -14.13
N ALA A 111 -19.04 -2.23 -14.04
CA ALA A 111 -20.48 -2.26 -14.25
C ALA A 111 -21.18 -1.45 -13.13
N PRO A 112 -22.41 -0.96 -13.35
CA PRO A 112 -23.13 -0.21 -12.33
C PRO A 112 -23.21 -0.97 -10.99
N GLY A 113 -22.74 -0.34 -9.91
CA GLY A 113 -22.65 -0.92 -8.57
C GLY A 113 -21.36 -1.71 -8.29
N GLY A 114 -20.46 -1.83 -9.27
CA GLY A 114 -19.15 -2.47 -9.16
C GLY A 114 -17.99 -1.49 -8.98
N GLU A 115 -18.26 -0.19 -8.95
CA GLU A 115 -17.27 0.86 -8.77
C GLU A 115 -16.68 0.83 -7.37
N GLY A 116 -15.38 1.09 -7.28
CA GLY A 116 -14.67 1.11 -6.01
C GLY A 116 -13.18 0.99 -6.21
N ASN A 117 -12.46 0.90 -5.10
CA ASN A 117 -11.01 0.67 -5.14
C ASN A 117 -10.70 -0.73 -5.65
N VAL A 118 -9.60 -0.83 -6.41
CA VAL A 118 -8.95 -2.11 -6.70
C VAL A 118 -8.49 -2.76 -5.38
N ILE A 119 -8.69 -4.07 -5.28
CA ILE A 119 -8.32 -4.85 -4.10
C ILE A 119 -6.79 -5.01 -3.95
N ASP A 120 -6.34 -5.37 -2.75
CA ASP A 120 -4.98 -5.85 -2.55
C ASP A 120 -4.86 -7.30 -3.06
N HIS A 121 -4.21 -7.48 -4.21
CA HIS A 121 -4.03 -8.77 -4.87
C HIS A 121 -3.05 -9.70 -4.15
N PHE A 122 -2.23 -9.18 -3.23
CA PHE A 122 -1.32 -10.00 -2.42
C PHE A 122 -2.00 -10.57 -1.17
N SER A 123 -3.23 -10.13 -0.87
CA SER A 123 -3.97 -10.54 0.32
C SER A 123 -5.19 -11.39 -0.02
N ALA A 124 -5.27 -12.57 0.62
CA ALA A 124 -6.42 -13.45 0.43
C ALA A 124 -7.71 -12.89 1.05
N ALA A 125 -7.63 -12.03 2.07
CA ALA A 125 -8.82 -11.55 2.78
C ALA A 125 -9.71 -10.62 1.92
N PRO A 126 -9.17 -9.58 1.25
CA PRO A 126 -9.94 -8.77 0.28
C PRO A 126 -10.54 -9.60 -0.85
N ILE A 127 -9.79 -10.57 -1.40
CA ILE A 127 -10.28 -11.47 -2.46
C ILE A 127 -11.48 -12.29 -1.97
N ARG A 128 -11.39 -12.90 -0.78
CA ARG A 128 -12.54 -13.64 -0.20
C ARG A 128 -13.76 -12.74 0.00
N LYS A 129 -13.56 -11.53 0.51
CA LYS A 129 -14.64 -10.55 0.69
C LYS A 129 -15.29 -10.16 -0.64
N TYR A 130 -14.49 -9.99 -1.69
CA TYR A 130 -14.98 -9.73 -3.03
C TYR A 130 -15.81 -10.91 -3.58
N LEU A 131 -15.26 -12.13 -3.50
CA LEU A 131 -15.91 -13.34 -4.00
C LEU A 131 -17.20 -13.70 -3.22
N ALA A 132 -17.27 -13.38 -1.93
CA ALA A 132 -18.45 -13.65 -1.10
C ALA A 132 -19.74 -13.03 -1.64
N LYS A 133 -19.67 -11.89 -2.36
CA LYS A 133 -20.84 -11.29 -3.02
C LYS A 133 -21.40 -12.19 -4.13
N PHE A 134 -20.53 -12.88 -4.85
CA PHE A 134 -20.94 -13.84 -5.88
C PHE A 134 -21.50 -15.10 -5.22
N ASP A 135 -20.83 -15.60 -4.17
CA ASP A 135 -21.33 -16.75 -3.40
C ASP A 135 -22.76 -16.49 -2.89
N GLU A 136 -23.03 -15.28 -2.38
CA GLU A 136 -24.37 -14.86 -1.94
C GLU A 136 -25.36 -14.78 -3.11
N ALA A 137 -25.00 -14.15 -4.22
CA ALA A 137 -25.88 -13.99 -5.38
C ALA A 137 -26.28 -15.32 -6.03
N PHE A 138 -25.41 -16.34 -5.93
CA PHE A 138 -25.64 -17.69 -6.44
C PHE A 138 -26.04 -18.69 -5.36
N ALA A 139 -26.23 -18.27 -4.11
CA ALA A 139 -26.61 -19.15 -3.01
C ALA A 139 -27.93 -19.89 -3.33
N GLY A 140 -27.91 -21.22 -3.24
CA GLY A 140 -29.06 -22.07 -3.54
C GLY A 140 -29.44 -22.14 -5.02
N ARG A 141 -28.60 -21.63 -5.93
CA ARG A 141 -28.79 -21.72 -7.38
C ARG A 141 -27.77 -22.68 -7.97
N GLU A 142 -28.21 -23.57 -8.84
CA GLU A 142 -27.27 -24.29 -9.68
C GLU A 142 -26.70 -23.32 -10.72
N ALA A 143 -25.38 -23.37 -10.93
CA ALA A 143 -24.69 -22.55 -11.92
C ALA A 143 -25.20 -22.76 -13.36
N GLY A 144 -25.99 -23.81 -13.60
CA GLY A 144 -26.66 -24.10 -14.86
C GLY A 144 -25.66 -24.25 -15.99
N THR A 145 -25.70 -23.32 -16.95
CA THR A 145 -24.81 -23.30 -18.11
C THR A 145 -23.51 -22.54 -17.89
N LEU A 146 -23.29 -21.90 -16.73
CA LEU A 146 -22.02 -21.25 -16.40
C LEU A 146 -20.94 -22.32 -16.16
N ARG A 147 -19.87 -22.26 -16.95
CA ARG A 147 -18.79 -23.28 -16.92
C ARG A 147 -17.44 -22.77 -16.47
N ALA A 148 -17.27 -21.46 -16.38
CA ALA A 148 -15.97 -20.86 -16.12
C ALA A 148 -16.13 -19.46 -15.52
N PHE A 149 -15.11 -19.06 -14.76
CA PHE A 149 -14.83 -17.68 -14.42
C PHE A 149 -13.67 -17.21 -15.29
N PHE A 150 -13.71 -15.94 -15.67
CA PHE A 150 -12.66 -15.29 -16.41
C PHE A 150 -12.06 -14.19 -15.55
N ASN A 151 -10.73 -14.12 -15.51
CA ASN A 151 -10.00 -12.98 -14.97
C ASN A 151 -9.29 -12.35 -16.15
N ASP A 152 -9.47 -11.04 -16.32
CA ASP A 152 -8.83 -10.29 -17.39
C ASP A 152 -7.33 -10.07 -17.10
N SER A 153 -6.63 -9.40 -18.00
CA SER A 153 -5.24 -8.95 -17.79
C SER A 153 -5.09 -8.18 -16.47
N TYR A 154 -3.90 -8.33 -15.86
CA TYR A 154 -3.54 -7.61 -14.64
C TYR A 154 -3.04 -6.21 -14.99
N GLU A 155 -3.85 -5.19 -14.73
CA GLU A 155 -3.59 -3.79 -15.10
C GLU A 155 -3.73 -2.91 -13.86
N VAL A 156 -2.62 -2.71 -13.13
CA VAL A 156 -2.57 -1.87 -11.92
C VAL A 156 -1.36 -0.93 -11.89
N ASP A 157 -0.55 -0.96 -12.95
CA ASP A 157 0.72 -0.26 -13.14
C ASP A 157 0.56 1.14 -13.76
N ASP A 158 -0.61 1.45 -14.29
CA ASP A 158 -1.01 2.74 -14.86
C ASP A 158 -1.45 3.79 -13.81
N ALA A 159 -1.61 3.37 -12.55
CA ALA A 159 -1.90 4.28 -11.44
C ALA A 159 -0.65 5.07 -11.01
N ARG A 160 -0.82 6.29 -10.49
CA ARG A 160 0.28 7.00 -9.82
C ARG A 160 0.64 6.33 -8.49
N GLY A 161 1.75 5.62 -8.49
CA GLY A 161 2.22 4.82 -7.35
C GLY A 161 2.51 3.41 -7.82
N GLN A 162 2.91 2.54 -6.90
CA GLN A 162 3.21 1.14 -7.23
C GLN A 162 2.27 0.17 -6.53
N ALA A 163 2.22 -0.99 -7.16
CA ALA A 163 1.42 -2.13 -6.83
C ALA A 163 2.29 -3.21 -6.16
N ASP A 164 3.20 -2.82 -5.28
CA ASP A 164 4.35 -3.64 -4.84
C ASP A 164 4.35 -3.95 -3.33
N TRP A 165 3.32 -3.52 -2.60
CA TRP A 165 3.24 -3.66 -1.15
C TRP A 165 1.92 -4.27 -0.66
N THR A 166 1.99 -4.97 0.47
CA THR A 166 0.86 -5.48 1.27
C THR A 166 1.24 -5.47 2.75
N PRO A 167 0.30 -5.38 3.72
CA PRO A 167 0.64 -5.38 5.14
C PRO A 167 1.46 -6.60 5.58
N ALA A 168 1.30 -7.74 4.88
CA ALA A 168 2.02 -8.97 5.17
C ALA A 168 3.42 -9.06 4.54
N LEU A 169 3.88 -8.03 3.80
CA LEU A 169 5.08 -8.13 2.97
C LEU A 169 6.30 -8.56 3.76
N PHE A 170 6.59 -7.93 4.91
CA PHE A 170 7.75 -8.26 5.72
C PHE A 170 7.72 -9.71 6.21
N GLN A 171 6.57 -10.16 6.71
CA GLN A 171 6.39 -11.53 7.20
C GLN A 171 6.55 -12.56 6.07
N GLU A 172 5.90 -12.33 4.93
CA GLU A 172 5.97 -13.24 3.80
C GLU A 172 7.35 -13.23 3.14
N PHE A 173 8.04 -12.09 3.12
CA PHE A 173 9.42 -11.99 2.63
C PHE A 173 10.34 -12.85 3.49
N GLU A 174 10.33 -12.67 4.82
CA GLU A 174 11.18 -13.44 5.73
C GLU A 174 10.93 -14.94 5.60
N LYS A 175 9.66 -15.34 5.56
CA LYS A 175 9.26 -16.75 5.36
C LYS A 175 9.79 -17.34 4.04
N ARG A 176 9.85 -16.56 2.96
CA ARG A 176 10.21 -17.04 1.61
C ARG A 176 11.70 -16.88 1.29
N ARG A 177 12.37 -15.90 1.89
CA ARG A 177 13.78 -15.56 1.64
C ARG A 177 14.71 -15.98 2.76
N GLY A 178 14.19 -16.29 3.94
CA GLY A 178 14.96 -16.81 5.08
C GLY A 178 15.68 -15.74 5.90
N TYR A 179 15.39 -14.46 5.69
CA TYR A 179 15.95 -13.34 6.46
C TYR A 179 14.99 -12.13 6.48
N ARG A 180 15.15 -11.25 7.46
CA ARG A 180 14.29 -10.07 7.65
C ARG A 180 14.62 -8.97 6.64
N LEU A 181 13.67 -8.60 5.80
CA LEU A 181 13.83 -7.47 4.87
C LEU A 181 14.10 -6.15 5.60
N GLN A 182 13.54 -5.99 6.81
CA GLN A 182 13.77 -4.82 7.67
C GLN A 182 15.25 -4.63 8.00
N GLU A 183 16.11 -5.64 7.93
CA GLU A 183 17.55 -5.49 8.19
C GLU A 183 18.30 -5.00 6.94
N HIS A 184 17.61 -4.86 5.80
CA HIS A 184 18.18 -4.48 4.51
C HIS A 184 17.38 -3.39 3.79
N LEU A 185 16.70 -2.50 4.53
CA LEU A 185 15.97 -1.39 3.91
C LEU A 185 16.86 -0.44 3.08
N PRO A 186 18.11 -0.11 3.47
CA PRO A 186 18.98 0.68 2.60
C PRO A 186 19.08 0.07 1.20
N ALA A 187 19.23 -1.25 1.11
CA ALA A 187 19.32 -1.97 -0.14
C ALA A 187 18.01 -2.02 -0.92
N LEU A 188 16.88 -2.23 -0.22
CA LEU A 188 15.54 -2.15 -0.80
C LEU A 188 15.29 -0.79 -1.50
N PHE A 189 15.85 0.29 -0.95
CA PHE A 189 15.71 1.64 -1.49
C PHE A 189 16.91 2.10 -2.35
N GLY A 190 17.80 1.20 -2.75
CA GLY A 190 18.93 1.51 -3.63
C GLY A 190 20.02 2.39 -3.00
N ASN A 191 20.08 2.47 -1.68
CA ASN A 191 21.05 3.26 -0.91
C ASN A 191 22.16 2.41 -0.29
N ASP A 192 22.35 1.18 -0.77
CA ASP A 192 23.46 0.28 -0.41
C ASP A 192 24.35 0.02 -1.65
N THR A 193 25.30 -0.90 -1.54
CA THR A 193 26.11 -1.39 -2.65
C THR A 193 25.25 -1.98 -3.77
N GLU A 194 25.71 -1.86 -5.01
CA GLU A 194 24.99 -2.36 -6.20
C GLU A 194 24.67 -3.86 -6.10
N GLU A 195 25.61 -4.64 -5.57
CA GLU A 195 25.42 -6.07 -5.30
C GLU A 195 24.28 -6.30 -4.30
N MET A 196 24.30 -5.59 -3.17
CA MET A 196 23.29 -5.75 -2.13
C MET A 196 21.90 -5.30 -2.61
N ASN A 197 21.82 -4.15 -3.30
CA ASN A 197 20.59 -3.65 -3.90
C ASN A 197 19.99 -4.70 -4.84
N SER A 198 20.81 -5.24 -5.76
CA SER A 198 20.37 -6.26 -6.72
C SER A 198 19.92 -7.54 -6.03
N ARG A 199 20.62 -7.96 -4.98
CA ARG A 199 20.28 -9.17 -4.21
C ARG A 199 18.94 -9.04 -3.48
N VAL A 200 18.65 -7.87 -2.94
CA VAL A 200 17.38 -7.63 -2.21
C VAL A 200 16.21 -7.45 -3.17
N LEU A 201 16.45 -6.89 -4.36
CA LEU A 201 15.42 -6.62 -5.37
C LEU A 201 15.12 -7.80 -6.32
N SER A 202 15.86 -8.92 -6.24
CA SER A 202 15.65 -10.12 -7.08
C SER A 202 14.95 -11.29 -6.37
#